data_AF-A0A9D6V0Z1-F1
#
_entry.id   AF-A0A9D6V0Z1-F1
#
_cell.length_a   1.000
_cell.length_b   1.000
_cell.length_c   1.000
_cell.angle_alpha   90.00
_cell.angle_beta   90.00
_cell.angle_gamma   90.00
#
_symmetry.space_group_name_H-M   'P 1'
#
loop_
_entity.id
_entity.type
_entity.pdbx_description
1 polymer ?
#
loop_
_entity_poly.entity_id
_entity_poly.type
_entity_poly.pdbx_seq_one_letter_code
_entity_poly.pdbx_strand_id
1 'polypeptide(L)'
;MTKLSYSKIKILKAYLWILGILVLFWWPLSHWFYPEWYHRLMGFKDFDSSLVTIIGTTGVVVVMNIFMAAIDPIRNRGMLAILITFSIAMAGTYCFLIQTQGFPSREYFNMALLMLNTVILTALFPRDDFAPVQTLSRSC
;
A
#
# COMPACT_ATOMS: atom_id res chain seq x y z
N MET A 1 3.83 5.14 -26.40
CA MET A 1 4.46 5.09 -25.06
C MET A 1 5.94 5.45 -25.22
N THR A 2 6.44 6.47 -24.52
CA THR A 2 7.86 6.87 -24.62
C THR A 2 8.75 5.84 -23.92
N LYS A 3 10.03 5.75 -24.31
CA LYS A 3 11.01 4.85 -23.64
C LYS A 3 11.10 5.12 -22.13
N LEU A 4 10.99 6.39 -21.72
CA LEU A 4 10.96 6.80 -20.33
C LEU A 4 9.71 6.28 -19.58
N SER A 5 8.53 6.36 -20.20
CA SER A 5 7.29 5.80 -19.63
C SER A 5 7.39 4.28 -19.44
N TYR A 6 7.94 3.56 -20.42
CA TYR A 6 8.10 2.10 -20.33
C TYR A 6 9.00 1.64 -19.18
N SER A 7 10.14 2.31 -18.97
CA SER A 7 11.02 2.00 -17.83
C SER A 7 10.36 2.28 -16.49
N LYS A 8 9.60 3.39 -16.36
CA LYS A 8 8.86 3.70 -15.12
C LYS A 8 7.84 2.63 -14.78
N ILE A 9 7.07 2.15 -15.75
CA ILE A 9 6.08 1.09 -15.51
C ILE A 9 6.75 -0.21 -15.07
N LYS A 10 7.89 -0.59 -15.67
CA LYS A 10 8.64 -1.77 -15.20
C LYS A 10 9.08 -1.65 -13.75
N ILE A 11 9.63 -0.48 -13.37
CA ILE A 11 10.04 -0.20 -12.00
C ILE A 11 8.84 -0.26 -11.05
N LEU A 12 7.71 0.35 -11.43
CA LEU A 12 6.49 0.31 -10.64
C LEU A 12 5.98 -1.12 -10.44
N LYS A 13 5.94 -1.95 -11.49
CA LYS A 13 5.53 -3.36 -11.38
C LYS A 13 6.43 -4.12 -10.41
N ALA A 14 7.74 -4.02 -10.58
CA ALA A 14 8.70 -4.68 -9.69
C ALA A 14 8.53 -4.22 -8.24
N TYR A 15 8.39 -2.91 -8.02
CA TYR A 15 8.13 -2.33 -6.71
C TYR A 15 6.87 -2.88 -6.07
N LEU A 16 5.74 -2.91 -6.79
CA LEU A 16 4.47 -3.42 -6.27
C LEU A 16 4.51 -4.92 -5.96
N TRP A 17 5.21 -5.73 -6.76
CA TRP A 17 5.39 -7.16 -6.45
C TRP A 17 6.17 -7.37 -5.15
N ILE A 18 7.29 -6.65 -4.98
CA ILE A 18 8.10 -6.70 -3.76
C ILE A 18 7.29 -6.19 -2.57
N LEU A 19 6.59 -5.06 -2.73
CA LEU A 19 5.74 -4.47 -1.70
C LEU A 19 4.63 -5.44 -1.29
N GLY A 20 3.95 -6.09 -2.24
CA GLY A 20 2.87 -7.04 -1.96
C GLY A 20 3.34 -8.21 -1.12
N ILE A 21 4.52 -8.76 -1.43
CA ILE A 21 5.14 -9.82 -0.63
C ILE A 21 5.49 -9.31 0.77
N LEU A 22 6.17 -8.16 0.87
CA LEU A 22 6.55 -7.59 2.16
C LEU A 22 5.33 -7.30 3.03
N VAL A 23 4.29 -6.67 2.48
CA VAL A 23 3.05 -6.38 3.21
C VAL A 23 2.35 -7.66 3.63
N LEU A 24 2.27 -8.68 2.76
CA LEU A 24 1.68 -9.97 3.10
C LEU A 24 2.33 -10.61 4.33
N PHE A 25 3.66 -10.63 4.40
CA PHE A 25 4.37 -11.18 5.56
C PHE A 25 4.32 -10.25 6.78
N TRP A 26 4.50 -8.95 6.57
CA TRP A 26 4.56 -7.97 7.64
C TRP A 26 3.22 -7.76 8.34
N TRP A 27 2.11 -7.93 7.62
CA TRP A 27 0.78 -7.58 8.11
C TRP A 27 -0.16 -8.80 8.30
N PRO A 28 -0.87 -9.34 7.30
CA PRO A 28 -1.85 -10.41 7.54
C PRO A 28 -1.21 -11.66 8.14
N LEU A 29 -0.09 -12.14 7.60
CA LEU A 29 0.53 -13.38 8.08
C LEU A 29 1.13 -13.22 9.49
N SER A 30 1.78 -12.08 9.77
CA SER A 30 2.29 -11.82 11.13
C SER A 30 1.15 -11.76 12.15
N HIS A 31 0.00 -11.18 11.81
CA HIS A 31 -1.13 -11.05 12.72
C HIS A 31 -1.89 -12.37 12.93
N TRP A 32 -1.95 -13.23 11.91
CA TRP A 32 -2.60 -14.54 12.03
C TRP A 32 -1.72 -15.57 12.74
N PHE A 33 -0.45 -15.68 12.35
CA PHE A 33 0.42 -16.77 12.80
C PHE A 33 1.35 -16.38 13.94
N TYR A 34 1.71 -15.10 14.05
CA TYR A 34 2.70 -14.62 15.01
C TYR A 34 2.29 -13.31 15.73
N PRO A 35 1.03 -13.18 16.20
CA PRO A 35 0.53 -11.92 16.74
C PRO A 35 1.33 -11.44 17.95
N GLU A 36 1.70 -12.35 18.87
CA GLU A 36 2.51 -12.00 20.05
C GLU A 36 3.89 -11.45 19.68
N TRP A 37 4.57 -12.09 18.72
CA TRP A 37 5.88 -11.65 18.27
C TRP A 37 5.81 -10.24 17.67
N TYR A 38 4.84 -10.01 16.78
CA TYR A 38 4.65 -8.71 16.14
C TYR A 38 4.35 -7.60 17.16
N HIS A 39 3.38 -7.83 18.05
CA HIS A 39 2.96 -6.81 19.02
C HIS A 39 4.05 -6.51 20.05
N ARG A 40 4.82 -7.52 20.49
CA ARG A 40 5.99 -7.31 21.37
C ARG A 40 7.11 -6.55 20.67
N LEU A 41 7.37 -6.85 19.39
CA LEU A 41 8.35 -6.11 18.58
C LEU A 41 7.99 -4.62 18.53
N MET A 42 6.71 -4.34 18.27
CA MET A 42 6.16 -3.00 18.22
C MET A 42 5.97 -2.33 19.60
N GLY A 43 6.15 -3.08 20.69
CA GLY A 43 6.16 -2.55 22.06
C GLY A 43 4.78 -2.44 22.72
N PHE A 44 3.77 -3.16 22.22
CA PHE A 44 2.49 -3.31 22.91
C PHE A 44 2.68 -4.20 24.15
N LYS A 45 2.04 -3.80 25.27
CA LYS A 45 2.06 -4.56 26.52
C LYS A 45 0.93 -5.60 26.54
N ASP A 46 -0.26 -5.19 26.13
CA ASP A 46 -1.47 -6.01 26.04
C ASP A 46 -2.19 -5.68 24.72
N PHE A 47 -2.90 -6.66 24.17
CA PHE A 47 -3.71 -6.50 22.95
C PHE A 47 -4.87 -7.48 22.92
N ASP A 48 -5.95 -7.11 22.24
CA ASP A 48 -7.09 -8.00 21.98
C ASP A 48 -6.79 -8.88 20.77
N SER A 49 -6.68 -10.19 20.99
CA SER A 49 -6.37 -11.17 19.95
C SER A 49 -7.43 -11.23 18.84
N SER A 50 -8.70 -10.96 19.15
CA SER A 50 -9.78 -10.93 18.18
C SER A 50 -9.63 -9.72 17.25
N LEU A 51 -9.34 -8.55 17.83
CA LEU A 51 -9.09 -7.33 17.06
C LEU A 51 -7.86 -7.49 16.15
N VAL A 52 -6.78 -8.06 16.67
CA VAL A 52 -5.56 -8.35 15.89
C VAL A 52 -5.85 -9.27 14.71
N THR A 53 -6.68 -10.30 14.91
CA THR A 53 -7.09 -11.22 13.85
C THR A 53 -7.94 -10.52 12.77
N ILE A 54 -8.85 -9.63 13.18
CA ILE A 54 -9.64 -8.81 12.25
C ILE A 54 -8.71 -7.90 11.43
N ILE A 55 -7.78 -7.22 12.09
CA ILE A 55 -6.79 -6.36 11.44
C ILE A 55 -5.98 -7.17 10.41
N GLY A 56 -5.47 -8.35 10.80
CA GLY A 56 -4.77 -9.25 9.90
C GLY A 56 -5.62 -9.62 8.68
N THR A 57 -6.88 -10.00 8.90
CA THR A 57 -7.80 -10.36 7.82
C THR A 57 -8.07 -9.20 6.87
N THR A 58 -8.27 -7.99 7.38
CA THR A 58 -8.48 -6.81 6.53
C THR A 58 -7.24 -6.46 5.70
N GLY A 59 -6.04 -6.78 6.19
CA GLY A 59 -4.78 -6.63 5.46
C GLY A 59 -4.73 -7.43 4.16
N VAL A 60 -5.46 -8.55 4.04
CA VAL A 60 -5.53 -9.35 2.81
C VAL A 60 -6.09 -8.54 1.65
N VAL A 61 -7.09 -7.69 1.90
CA VAL A 61 -7.70 -6.83 0.86
C VAL A 61 -6.67 -5.85 0.31
N VAL A 62 -5.84 -5.28 1.19
CA VAL A 62 -4.75 -4.36 0.79
C VAL A 62 -3.71 -5.10 -0.06
N VAL A 63 -3.32 -6.32 0.36
CA VAL A 63 -2.38 -7.16 -0.40
C VAL A 63 -2.93 -7.51 -1.79
N MET A 64 -4.20 -7.91 -1.88
CA MET A 64 -4.86 -8.18 -3.17
C MET A 64 -4.88 -6.93 -4.06
N ASN A 65 -5.19 -5.77 -3.48
CA ASN A 65 -5.15 -4.49 -4.20
C ASN A 65 -3.75 -4.21 -4.77
N ILE A 66 -2.69 -4.45 -4.01
CA ILE A 66 -1.29 -4.29 -4.45
C ILE A 66 -0.97 -5.24 -5.61
N PHE A 67 -1.29 -6.53 -5.50
CA PHE A 67 -0.99 -7.49 -6.56
C PHE A 67 -1.79 -7.23 -7.84
N MET A 68 -3.06 -6.87 -7.72
CA MET A 68 -3.88 -6.47 -8.88
C MET A 68 -3.30 -5.23 -9.56
N ALA A 69 -2.88 -4.22 -8.78
CA ALA A 69 -2.16 -3.07 -9.32
C ALA A 69 -0.83 -3.46 -9.97
N ALA A 70 -0.12 -4.47 -9.46
CA ALA A 70 1.15 -4.95 -10.01
C ALA A 70 0.99 -5.66 -11.37
N ILE A 71 -0.13 -6.34 -11.63
CA ILE A 71 -0.39 -7.06 -12.88
C ILE A 71 -0.43 -6.09 -14.07
N ASP A 72 -1.27 -5.06 -13.98
CA ASP A 72 -1.41 -4.01 -14.99
C ASP A 72 -1.64 -2.64 -14.33
N PRO A 73 -0.56 -1.92 -13.97
CA PRO A 73 -0.66 -0.64 -13.27
C PRO A 73 -1.38 0.46 -14.07
N ILE A 74 -1.39 0.37 -15.40
CA ILE A 74 -2.02 1.35 -16.28
C ILE A 74 -3.54 1.17 -16.22
N ARG A 75 -4.02 -0.06 -16.44
CA ARG A 75 -5.45 -0.38 -16.33
C ARG A 75 -5.97 -0.23 -14.90
N ASN A 76 -5.15 -0.59 -13.92
CA ASN A 76 -5.51 -0.60 -12.50
C ASN A 76 -5.06 0.66 -11.74
N ARG A 77 -4.91 1.80 -12.42
CA ARG A 77 -4.51 3.08 -11.78
C ARG A 77 -5.42 3.50 -10.61
N GLY A 78 -6.70 3.13 -10.65
CA GLY A 78 -7.63 3.38 -9.53
C GLY A 78 -7.20 2.68 -8.26
N MET A 79 -6.68 1.45 -8.37
CA MET A 79 -6.12 0.68 -7.26
C MET A 79 -4.88 1.33 -6.66
N LEU A 80 -4.02 1.93 -7.50
CA LEU A 80 -2.87 2.72 -7.05
C LEU A 80 -3.31 3.98 -6.31
N ALA A 81 -4.31 4.70 -6.82
CA ALA A 81 -4.85 5.88 -6.15
C ALA A 81 -5.48 5.52 -4.79
N ILE A 82 -6.19 4.40 -4.71
CA ILE A 82 -6.71 3.84 -3.46
C ILE A 82 -5.55 3.52 -2.51
N LEU A 83 -4.49 2.86 -2.98
CA LEU A 83 -3.33 2.50 -2.15
C LEU A 83 -2.59 3.73 -1.61
N ILE A 84 -2.43 4.79 -2.41
CA ILE A 84 -1.86 6.07 -1.98
C ILE A 84 -2.74 6.72 -0.91
N THR A 85 -4.05 6.83 -1.17
CA THR A 85 -5.02 7.45 -0.24
C THR A 85 -5.05 6.68 1.08
N PHE A 86 -5.10 5.35 0.99
CA PHE A 86 -5.05 4.44 2.13
C PHE A 86 -3.77 4.62 2.94
N SER A 87 -2.60 4.74 2.29
CA SER A 87 -1.32 4.94 2.97
C SER A 87 -1.30 6.24 3.77
N ILE A 88 -1.83 7.33 3.20
CA ILE A 88 -1.95 8.63 3.88
C ILE A 88 -2.91 8.54 5.07
N ALA A 89 -4.09 7.95 4.88
CA ALA A 89 -5.09 7.80 5.93
C ALA A 89 -4.57 6.94 7.10
N MET A 90 -3.88 5.84 6.80
CA MET A 90 -3.24 4.99 7.79
C MET A 90 -2.12 5.74 8.52
N ALA A 91 -1.26 6.48 7.83
CA ALA A 91 -0.21 7.27 8.47
C ALA A 91 -0.81 8.33 9.43
N GLY A 92 -1.90 8.99 9.03
CA GLY A 92 -2.64 9.90 9.90
C GLY A 92 -3.24 9.20 11.13
N THR A 93 -3.80 8.01 10.95
CA THR A 93 -4.34 7.18 12.04
C THR A 93 -3.24 6.77 13.03
N TYR A 94 -2.09 6.30 12.54
CA TYR A 94 -0.92 6.00 13.39
C TYR A 94 -0.46 7.24 14.15
N CYS A 95 -0.31 8.38 13.48
CA CYS A 95 0.10 9.63 14.11
C CYS A 95 -0.85 10.01 15.25
N PHE A 96 -2.16 9.99 14.99
CA PHE A 96 -3.18 10.26 16.00
C PHE A 96 -3.09 9.30 17.19
N LEU A 97 -3.09 7.98 16.94
CA LEU A 97 -3.06 6.97 18.00
C LEU A 97 -1.78 7.01 18.84
N ILE A 98 -0.64 7.33 18.24
CA ILE A 98 0.61 7.49 18.99
C ILE A 98 0.53 8.75 19.88
N GLN A 99 -0.02 9.85 19.37
CA GLN A 99 -0.14 11.10 20.13
C GLN A 99 -1.15 11.01 21.29
N THR A 100 -2.25 10.29 21.11
CA THR A 100 -3.26 10.08 22.16
C THR A 100 -2.94 8.90 23.08
N GLN A 101 -1.70 8.40 23.08
CA GLN A 101 -1.23 7.26 23.88
C GLN A 101 -1.98 5.94 23.63
N GLY A 102 -2.67 5.81 22.51
CA GLY A 102 -3.29 4.55 22.09
C GLY A 102 -2.24 3.54 21.63
N PHE A 103 -1.19 3.98 20.93
CA PHE A 103 -0.15 3.14 20.33
C PHE A 103 1.27 3.46 20.86
N PRO A 104 2.19 2.47 20.92
CA PRO A 104 3.58 2.71 21.29
C PRO A 104 4.32 3.61 20.29
N SER A 105 5.31 4.38 20.75
CA SER A 105 6.11 5.27 19.88
C SER A 105 6.90 4.56 18.79
N ARG A 106 7.18 3.25 18.93
CA ARG A 106 7.84 2.45 17.89
C ARG A 106 7.02 2.36 16.60
N GLU A 107 5.70 2.57 16.68
CA GLU A 107 4.81 2.61 15.52
C GLU A 107 5.09 3.78 14.55
N TYR A 108 5.89 4.78 14.97
CA TYR A 108 6.41 5.79 14.04
C TYR A 108 7.20 5.17 12.88
N PHE A 109 7.77 3.97 13.07
CA PHE A 109 8.40 3.23 11.99
C PHE A 109 7.40 2.85 10.88
N ASN A 110 6.23 2.29 11.24
CA ASN A 110 5.18 1.95 10.28
C ASN A 110 4.64 3.21 9.60
N MET A 111 4.44 4.30 10.35
CA MET A 111 4.06 5.60 9.79
C MET A 111 5.07 6.09 8.74
N ALA A 112 6.38 6.03 9.03
CA ALA A 112 7.42 6.44 8.11
C ALA A 112 7.43 5.59 6.82
N LEU A 113 7.24 4.27 6.94
CA LEU A 113 7.13 3.36 5.79
C LEU A 113 5.92 3.69 4.91
N LEU A 114 4.76 4.02 5.49
CA LEU A 114 3.57 4.43 4.76
C LEU A 114 3.78 5.74 3.99
N MET A 115 4.46 6.71 4.61
CA MET A 115 4.79 7.98 3.95
C MET A 115 5.81 7.78 2.82
N LEU A 116 6.82 6.95 3.02
CA LEU A 116 7.78 6.59 1.97
C LEU A 116 7.07 5.90 0.79
N ASN A 117 6.19 4.95 1.07
CA ASN A 117 5.37 4.28 0.04
C ASN A 117 4.53 5.28 -0.74
N THR A 118 3.89 6.23 -0.05
CA THR A 118 3.11 7.31 -0.67
C THR A 118 3.94 8.12 -1.66
N VAL A 119 5.15 8.52 -1.28
CA VAL A 119 6.07 9.28 -2.14
C VAL A 119 6.48 8.47 -3.36
N ILE A 120 6.89 7.20 -3.18
CA ILE A 120 7.31 6.32 -4.27
C ILE A 120 6.17 6.10 -5.26
N LEU A 121 4.98 5.74 -4.78
CA LEU A 121 3.82 5.49 -5.64
C LEU A 121 3.38 6.75 -6.38
N THR A 122 3.42 7.92 -5.73
CA THR A 122 3.07 9.20 -6.38
C THR A 122 4.08 9.58 -7.47
N ALA A 123 5.37 9.32 -7.24
CA ALA A 123 6.43 9.58 -8.21
C ALA A 123 6.39 8.63 -9.43
N LEU A 124 5.96 7.39 -9.21
CA LEU A 124 5.84 6.36 -10.24
C LEU A 124 4.44 6.30 -10.89
N PHE A 125 3.49 7.11 -10.44
CA PHE A 125 2.10 7.06 -10.90
C PHE A 125 1.96 7.30 -12.42
N PRO A 126 1.22 6.46 -13.16
CA PRO A 126 1.07 6.59 -14.61
C PRO A 126 0.10 7.72 -14.99
N ARG A 127 0.62 8.95 -15.16
CA ARG A 127 -0.18 10.16 -15.48
C ARG A 127 -0.48 10.35 -16.98
N ASP A 128 0.48 10.03 -17.84
CA ASP A 128 0.49 10.54 -19.23
C ASP A 128 -0.13 9.59 -20.29
N ASP A 129 -0.63 8.42 -19.90
CA ASP A 129 -1.17 7.42 -20.84
C ASP A 129 -2.66 7.68 -21.20
N PHE A 130 -3.19 8.86 -20.86
CA PHE A 130 -4.51 9.36 -21.25
C PHE A 130 -4.47 10.17 -22.55
N ALA A 131 -3.55 9.90 -23.49
CA ALA A 131 -3.80 10.40 -24.82
C ALA A 131 -5.20 9.91 -25.20
N PRO A 132 -6.21 10.80 -25.34
CA PRO A 132 -7.54 10.36 -25.70
C PRO A 132 -7.31 9.51 -26.94
N VAL A 133 -7.83 8.28 -26.94
CA VAL A 133 -7.97 7.53 -28.18
C VAL A 133 -8.61 8.56 -29.10
N GLN A 134 -7.85 9.08 -30.06
CA GLN A 134 -8.39 9.92 -31.09
C GLN A 134 -9.40 8.98 -31.71
N THR A 135 -10.65 9.13 -31.28
CA THR A 135 -11.81 8.51 -31.86
C THR A 135 -11.68 9.01 -33.27
N LEU A 136 -11.15 8.14 -34.14
CA LEU A 136 -11.07 8.37 -35.55
C LEU A 136 -12.50 8.72 -35.92
N SER A 137 -12.76 10.02 -36.03
CA SER A 137 -13.93 10.56 -36.68
C SER A 137 -13.76 10.07 -38.11
N ARG A 138 -14.23 8.85 -38.35
CA ARG A 138 -14.60 8.38 -39.66
C ARG A 138 -15.80 9.23 -40.06
N SER A 139 -15.50 10.45 -40.44
CA SER A 139 -16.35 11.25 -41.28
C SER A 139 -16.33 10.52 -42.62
N CYS A 140 -17.40 9.76 -42.88
CA CYS A 140 -17.79 9.36 -44.22
C CYS A 140 -18.03 10.58 -45.10
#